data_AF-A0A556C5C0-F1
#
_entry.id   AF-A0A556C5C0-F1
#
_cell.length_a   1.000
_cell.length_b   1.000
_cell.length_c   1.000
_cell.angle_alpha   90.00
_cell.angle_beta   90.00
_cell.angle_gamma   90.00
#
_symmetry.space_group_name_H-M   'P 1'
#
loop_
_entity.id
_entity.type
_entity.pdbx_description
1 polymer ?
#
loop_
_entity_poly.entity_id
_entity_poly.type
_entity_poly.pdbx_seq_one_letter_code
_entity_poly.pdbx_strand_id
1 'polypeptide(L)'
;MIGEDVHEGVVENVRLLKGGWVAPYLAVWTQPLREHAEQSIAFCDPETAGSLNVTVAGSTVGTVRNLSQAVVQELNRVTVPGGGEYVHTDPHVPIQYDTSVSPNRFYQPLSFIFAQP
;
A
#
# COMPACT_ATOMS: atom_id res chain seq x y z
N MET A 1 4.17 18.21 7.42
CA MET A 1 4.27 16.87 6.82
C MET A 1 5.63 16.78 6.14
N ILE A 2 6.50 15.88 6.60
CA ILE A 2 7.70 15.52 5.84
C ILE A 2 7.15 14.67 4.71
N GLY A 3 7.14 15.17 3.47
CA GLY A 3 6.51 14.47 2.35
C GLY A 3 7.05 13.05 2.24
N GLU A 4 6.21 12.05 2.46
CA GLU A 4 6.55 10.67 2.17
C GLU A 4 6.59 10.49 0.65
N ASP A 5 7.63 9.81 0.17
CA ASP A 5 7.73 9.49 -1.24
C ASP A 5 6.78 8.32 -1.55
N VAL A 6 5.96 8.44 -2.59
CA VAL A 6 5.04 7.37 -3.03
C VAL A 6 5.52 6.84 -4.36
N HIS A 7 5.72 5.54 -4.43
CA HIS A 7 6.22 4.83 -5.60
C HIS A 7 5.19 3.81 -6.08
N GLU A 8 5.07 3.65 -7.39
CA GLU A 8 4.30 2.56 -7.99
C GLU A 8 5.19 1.32 -8.12
N GLY A 9 4.81 0.24 -7.43
CA GLY A 9 5.48 -1.05 -7.49
C GLY A 9 6.94 -1.02 -7.01
N VAL A 10 7.85 -1.50 -7.86
CA VAL A 10 9.26 -1.73 -7.54
C VAL A 10 9.98 -0.40 -7.32
N VAL A 11 10.68 -0.28 -6.18
CA VAL A 11 11.43 0.92 -5.82
C VAL A 11 12.93 0.70 -6.06
N GLU A 12 13.45 1.32 -7.12
CA GLU A 12 14.87 1.24 -7.49
C GLU A 12 15.73 2.29 -6.78
N ASN A 13 15.18 3.49 -6.55
CA ASN A 13 15.89 4.61 -5.93
C ASN A 13 15.05 5.17 -4.79
N VAL A 14 15.68 5.33 -3.63
CA VAL A 14 15.05 5.90 -2.43
C VAL A 14 15.78 7.17 -2.04
N ARG A 15 15.01 8.18 -1.60
CA ARG A 15 15.60 9.36 -0.99
C ARG A 15 16.27 8.97 0.33
N LEU A 16 17.43 9.57 0.60
CA LEU A 16 18.16 9.38 1.84
C LEU A 16 18.02 10.61 2.74
N LEU A 17 17.86 10.37 4.03
CA LEU A 17 17.97 11.37 5.07
C LEU A 17 19.44 11.67 5.37
N LYS A 18 19.67 12.75 6.11
CA LYS A 18 21.00 13.08 6.64
C LYS A 18 21.54 11.89 7.46
N GLY A 19 22.75 11.44 7.14
CA GLY A 19 23.37 10.28 7.76
C GLY A 19 23.20 8.95 7.00
N GLY A 20 22.64 8.97 5.78
CA GLY A 20 22.57 7.79 4.89
C GLY A 20 21.40 6.84 5.20
N TRP A 21 20.51 7.22 6.11
CA TRP A 21 19.30 6.47 6.42
C TRP A 21 18.26 6.62 5.31
N VAL A 22 17.52 5.56 5.03
CA VAL A 22 16.40 5.63 4.09
C VAL A 22 15.31 6.58 4.60
N ALA A 23 14.81 7.46 3.73
CA ALA A 23 13.63 8.26 4.03
C ALA A 23 12.38 7.37 4.05
N PRO A 24 11.34 7.72 4.82
CA PRO A 24 10.08 6.98 4.79
C PRO A 24 9.43 7.08 3.41
N TYR A 25 8.91 5.96 2.91
CA TYR A 25 8.23 5.92 1.63
C TYR A 25 7.17 4.81 1.59
N LEU A 26 6.26 4.91 0.62
CA LEU A 26 5.23 3.94 0.30
C LEU A 26 5.51 3.33 -1.07
N ALA A 27 5.43 2.02 -1.20
CA ALA A 27 5.40 1.32 -2.48
C ALA A 27 3.99 0.73 -2.67
N VAL A 28 3.25 1.28 -3.62
CA VAL A 28 1.89 0.85 -3.94
C VAL A 28 1.98 -0.19 -5.04
N TRP A 29 1.69 -1.44 -4.69
CA TRP A 29 1.62 -2.55 -5.63
C TRP A 29 0.21 -2.58 -6.18
N THR A 30 -0.02 -1.75 -7.19
CA THR A 30 -1.19 -1.86 -8.03
C THR A 30 -1.03 -3.16 -8.84
N GLN A 31 -1.93 -4.11 -8.64
CA GLN A 31 -2.20 -5.01 -9.76
C GLN A 31 -2.79 -4.12 -10.86
N PRO A 32 -2.45 -4.34 -12.14
CA PRO A 32 -3.27 -3.76 -13.18
C PRO A 32 -4.72 -4.09 -12.83
N LEU A 33 -5.61 -3.09 -12.88
CA LEU A 33 -7.06 -3.34 -13.01
C LEU A 33 -7.26 -4.03 -14.37
N ARG A 34 -6.70 -5.24 -14.55
CA ARG A 34 -6.73 -5.98 -15.81
C ARG A 34 -7.93 -6.90 -15.76
N GLU A 35 -8.85 -6.59 -16.67
CA GLU A 35 -9.59 -7.56 -17.46
C GLU A 35 -10.19 -8.68 -16.61
N HIS A 36 -11.06 -8.31 -15.68
CA HIS A 36 -12.23 -9.15 -15.50
C HIS A 36 -12.96 -9.20 -16.85
N ALA A 37 -13.66 -10.30 -17.15
CA ALA A 37 -14.49 -10.37 -18.36
C ALA A 37 -15.26 -9.05 -18.50
N GLU A 38 -15.27 -8.47 -19.72
CA GLU A 38 -15.90 -7.18 -20.02
C GLU A 38 -17.13 -6.99 -19.14
N GLN A 39 -17.08 -5.96 -18.27
CA GLN A 39 -18.14 -5.72 -17.30
C GLN A 39 -19.44 -5.68 -18.10
N SER A 40 -20.38 -6.55 -17.74
CA SER A 40 -21.64 -6.59 -18.47
C SER A 40 -22.28 -5.21 -18.39
N ILE A 41 -22.85 -4.76 -19.51
CA ILE A 41 -23.45 -3.42 -19.65
C ILE A 41 -24.64 -3.24 -18.67
N ALA A 42 -25.06 -4.31 -17.98
CA ALA A 42 -26.05 -4.26 -16.93
C ALA A 42 -25.57 -3.43 -15.74
N PHE A 43 -26.27 -2.32 -15.50
CA PHE A 43 -26.05 -1.39 -14.40
C PHE A 43 -26.01 -2.03 -13.00
N CYS A 44 -26.56 -3.23 -12.83
CA CYS A 44 -26.65 -3.94 -11.56
C CYS A 44 -25.48 -4.88 -11.28
N ASP A 45 -24.55 -5.07 -12.22
CA ASP A 45 -23.49 -6.03 -12.03
C ASP A 45 -22.39 -5.48 -11.11
N PRO A 46 -22.01 -6.25 -10.07
CA PRO A 46 -21.07 -5.78 -9.06
C PRO A 46 -19.67 -5.61 -9.66
N GLU A 47 -19.13 -4.38 -9.62
CA GLU A 47 -17.73 -4.13 -9.91
C GLU A 47 -16.84 -4.88 -8.93
N THR A 48 -15.99 -5.79 -9.39
CA THR A 48 -14.99 -6.44 -8.53
C THR A 48 -13.69 -5.66 -8.65
N ALA A 49 -13.47 -4.62 -7.84
CA ALA A 49 -12.13 -4.01 -7.82
C ALA A 49 -11.13 -5.01 -7.20
N GLY A 50 -9.91 -5.09 -7.75
CA GLY A 50 -8.86 -5.99 -7.26
C GLY A 50 -8.37 -5.63 -5.84
N SER A 51 -7.44 -6.41 -5.29
CA SER A 51 -6.80 -6.06 -4.02
C SER A 51 -5.76 -4.95 -4.20
N LEU A 52 -5.65 -4.08 -3.20
CA LEU A 52 -4.63 -3.04 -3.10
C LEU A 52 -3.59 -3.49 -2.07
N ASN A 53 -2.33 -3.56 -2.48
CA ASN A 53 -1.23 -3.91 -1.58
C ASN A 53 -0.28 -2.72 -1.46
N VAL A 54 0.06 -2.35 -0.23
CA VAL A 54 0.96 -1.23 0.06
C VAL A 54 2.09 -1.73 0.93
N THR A 55 3.34 -1.50 0.51
CA THR A 55 4.50 -1.72 1.37
C THR A 55 4.94 -0.39 1.96
N VAL A 56 4.91 -0.30 3.29
CA VAL A 56 5.42 0.83 4.04
C VAL A 56 6.86 0.55 4.41
N ALA A 57 7.77 1.49 4.16
CA ALA A 57 9.18 1.30 4.46
C ALA A 57 9.83 2.54 5.09
N GLY A 58 10.89 2.31 5.86
CA GLY A 58 11.61 3.39 6.54
C GLY A 58 12.83 2.93 7.33
N SER A 59 13.48 3.89 7.98
CA SER A 59 14.75 3.67 8.70
C SER A 59 14.61 3.07 10.10
N THR A 60 13.41 3.13 10.70
CA THR A 60 13.15 2.57 12.03
C THR A 60 11.80 1.87 12.11
N VAL A 61 11.67 0.92 13.05
CA VAL A 61 10.40 0.25 13.36
C VAL A 61 9.31 1.24 13.79
N GLY A 62 9.67 2.27 14.56
CA GLY A 62 8.72 3.28 15.03
C GLY A 62 8.13 4.10 13.88
N THR A 63 8.97 4.51 12.94
CA THR A 63 8.55 5.21 11.72
C THR A 63 7.60 4.36 10.88
N VAL A 64 7.98 3.10 10.59
CA VAL A 64 7.15 2.19 9.79
C VAL A 64 5.81 1.95 10.47
N ARG A 65 5.79 1.70 11.79
CA ARG A 65 4.55 1.49 12.55
C ARG A 65 3.60 2.68 12.45
N ASN A 66 4.09 3.89 12.69
CA ASN A 66 3.27 5.09 12.65
C ASN A 66 2.70 5.33 11.24
N LEU A 67 3.53 5.15 10.22
CA LEU A 67 3.12 5.33 8.84
C LEU A 67 2.13 4.23 8.40
N SER A 68 2.34 2.98 8.78
CA SER A 68 1.38 1.89 8.53
C SER A 68 0.00 2.18 9.14
N GLN A 69 -0.03 2.68 10.37
CA GLN A 69 -1.30 3.07 11.01
C GLN A 69 -1.99 4.21 10.27
N ALA A 70 -1.22 5.21 9.81
CA ALA A 70 -1.76 6.30 9.00
C ALA A 70 -2.33 5.78 7.66
N VAL A 71 -1.60 4.90 6.95
CA VAL A 71 -2.08 4.30 5.70
C VAL A 71 -3.36 3.49 5.92
N VAL A 72 -3.43 2.68 6.99
CA VAL A 72 -4.65 1.94 7.32
C VAL A 72 -5.81 2.87 7.63
N GLN A 73 -5.59 3.94 8.40
CA GLN A 73 -6.63 4.93 8.69
C GLN A 73 -7.13 5.65 7.44
N GLU A 74 -6.21 5.97 6.53
CA GLU A 74 -6.53 6.72 5.32
C GLU A 74 -7.22 5.84 4.27
N LEU A 75 -6.87 4.56 4.14
CA LEU A 75 -7.37 3.68 3.07
C LEU A 75 -8.50 2.74 3.51
N ASN A 76 -8.69 2.50 4.82
CA ASN A 76 -9.73 1.62 5.29
C ASN A 76 -11.10 2.30 5.21
N ARG A 77 -12.02 1.67 4.49
CA ARG A 77 -13.36 2.13 4.13
C ARG A 77 -13.37 3.38 3.27
N VAL A 78 -12.38 3.53 2.40
CA VAL A 78 -12.41 4.55 1.35
C VAL A 78 -13.31 4.10 0.22
N THR A 79 -14.27 4.94 -0.12
CA THR A 79 -15.14 4.74 -1.28
C THR A 79 -14.35 4.86 -2.58
N VAL A 80 -14.49 3.89 -3.47
CA VAL A 80 -13.87 3.94 -4.81
C VAL A 80 -14.87 4.44 -5.86
N PRO A 81 -14.39 5.07 -6.95
CA PRO A 81 -15.22 5.36 -8.10
C PRO A 81 -15.86 4.08 -8.63
N GLY A 82 -17.18 4.08 -8.83
CA GLY A 82 -17.95 2.90 -9.27
C GLY A 82 -18.71 2.17 -8.16
N GLY A 83 -18.43 2.48 -6.89
CA GLY A 83 -19.14 1.97 -5.72
C GLY A 83 -18.28 1.00 -4.88
N GLY A 84 -18.70 0.72 -3.64
CA GLY A 84 -17.94 -0.13 -2.71
C GLY A 84 -16.77 0.58 -2.01
N GLU A 85 -16.02 -0.17 -1.20
CA GLU A 85 -14.98 0.33 -0.32
C GLU A 85 -13.77 -0.60 -0.23
N TYR A 86 -12.57 -0.05 -0.04
CA TYR A 86 -11.41 -0.85 0.35
C TYR A 86 -11.39 -1.11 1.85
N VAL A 87 -11.26 -2.37 2.27
CA VAL A 87 -11.18 -2.76 3.68
C VAL A 87 -9.83 -3.40 3.95
N HIS A 88 -9.16 -2.97 5.01
CA HIS A 88 -7.90 -3.57 5.43
C HIS A 88 -8.14 -5.02 5.89
N THR A 89 -7.29 -5.95 5.43
CA THR A 89 -7.50 -7.39 5.69
C THR A 89 -6.31 -8.05 6.36
N ASP A 90 -6.62 -9.13 7.05
CA ASP A 90 -5.64 -10.11 7.50
C ASP A 90 -4.95 -10.84 6.33
N PRO A 91 -3.73 -11.37 6.52
CA PRO A 91 -3.00 -11.43 7.79
C PRO A 91 -2.21 -10.16 8.12
N HIS A 92 -2.27 -9.73 9.38
CA HIS A 92 -1.31 -8.75 9.92
C HIS A 92 0.11 -9.31 9.83
N VAL A 93 0.89 -8.81 8.87
CA VAL A 93 2.31 -9.13 8.75
C VAL A 93 3.13 -8.23 9.71
N PRO A 94 3.99 -8.79 10.56
CA PRO A 94 4.84 -7.98 11.43
C PRO A 94 5.85 -7.16 10.62
N ILE A 95 6.35 -6.06 11.21
CA ILE A 95 7.44 -5.28 10.61
C ILE A 95 8.69 -6.15 10.52
N GLN A 96 9.30 -6.17 9.33
CA GLN A 96 10.49 -6.96 9.02
C GLN A 96 11.68 -6.05 8.70
N TYR A 97 12.89 -6.60 8.80
CA TYR A 97 14.12 -5.92 8.39
C TYR A 97 14.63 -6.56 7.09
N ASP A 98 14.84 -5.73 6.07
CA ASP A 98 15.25 -6.12 4.73
C ASP A 98 16.71 -5.76 4.51
N THR A 99 17.56 -6.79 4.40
CA THR A 99 18.98 -6.67 4.07
C THR A 99 19.28 -7.01 2.61
N SER A 100 18.25 -7.34 1.81
CA SER A 100 18.40 -7.66 0.38
C SER A 100 18.50 -6.41 -0.50
N VAL A 101 18.25 -5.24 0.08
CA VAL A 101 18.28 -3.92 -0.57
C VAL A 101 19.25 -3.00 0.16
N SER A 102 19.84 -2.05 -0.58
CA SER A 102 20.76 -1.06 -0.02
C SER A 102 20.26 0.36 -0.28
N PRO A 103 20.14 1.21 0.77
CA PRO A 103 20.39 0.89 2.18
C PRO A 103 19.34 -0.06 2.76
N ASN A 104 19.76 -0.88 3.73
CA ASN A 104 18.85 -1.76 4.47
C ASN A 104 17.72 -0.96 5.11
N ARG A 105 16.53 -1.55 5.23
CA ARG A 105 15.32 -0.86 5.67
C ARG A 105 14.43 -1.75 6.55
N PHE A 106 13.59 -1.11 7.35
CA PHE A 106 12.44 -1.78 7.93
C PHE A 106 11.25 -1.64 6.98
N TYR A 107 10.38 -2.64 6.91
CA TYR A 107 9.19 -2.58 6.08
C TYR A 107 8.02 -3.39 6.66
N GLN A 108 6.82 -3.03 6.23
CA GLN A 108 5.59 -3.76 6.53
C GLN A 108 4.69 -3.79 5.29
N PRO A 109 4.33 -4.97 4.79
CA PRO A 109 3.29 -5.10 3.77
C PRO A 109 1.90 -4.97 4.41
N LEU A 110 1.02 -4.23 3.74
CA LEU A 110 -0.39 -4.01 4.09
C LEU A 110 -1.26 -4.45 2.90
N SER A 111 -2.39 -5.10 3.19
CA SER A 111 -3.32 -5.60 2.18
C SER A 111 -4.72 -5.04 2.41
N PHE A 112 -5.37 -4.63 1.33
CA PHE A 112 -6.73 -4.14 1.33
C PHE A 112 -7.52 -4.87 0.25
N ILE A 113 -8.68 -5.40 0.60
CA ILE A 113 -9.61 -6.01 -0.36
C ILE A 113 -10.74 -5.05 -0.65
N PHE A 114 -11.26 -5.11 -1.86
CA PHE A 114 -12.49 -4.43 -2.19
C PHE A 114 -13.69 -5.18 -1.58
N ALA A 115 -14.60 -4.43 -0.98
CA ALA A 115 -15.85 -4.91 -0.42
C ALA A 115 -17.02 -4.07 -0.95
N GLN A 116 -18.07 -4.74 -1.42
CA GLN A 116 -19.33 -4.08 -1.74
C GLN A 116 -20.27 -4.10 -0.53
N PRO A 117 -21.09 -3.05 -0.34
CA PRO A 117 -22.14 -3.02 0.68
C PRO A 117 -23.23 -4.08 0.45
#